data_AF-A0A7S2JF29-F1
#
_entry.id   AF-A0A7S2JF29-F1
#
_cell.length_a   1.000
_cell.length_b   1.000
_cell.length_c   1.000
_cell.angle_alpha   90.00
_cell.angle_beta   90.00
_cell.angle_gamma   90.00
#
_symmetry.space_group_name_H-M   'P 1'
#
loop_
_entity.id
_entity.type
_entity.pdbx_description
1 polymer ?
#
loop_
_entity_poly.entity_id
_entity_poly.type
_entity_poly.pdbx_seq_one_letter_code
_entity_poly.pdbx_strand_id
1 'polypeptide(L)'
;QMGAKCMALQVPGVYPLWQTTMPAILSSRFQEVLWIDTDITPLLDPAKLFETAAFRRDGALFWPDLWGAGCPGFGQSAWPQHVVWHLLDLRHNASDVRYTNEHEAGHLLVDKVRHW
;
A
#
# COMPACT_ATOMS: atom_id res chain seq x y z
N GLN A 1 14.85 -2.11 -24.93
CA GLN A 1 13.64 -1.57 -24.28
C GLN A 1 12.51 -2.59 -24.46
N MET A 2 11.97 -3.14 -23.38
CA MET A 2 10.97 -4.23 -23.40
C MET A 2 9.55 -3.77 -23.77
N GLY A 3 9.39 -2.84 -24.73
CA GLY A 3 8.06 -2.37 -25.17
C GLY A 3 7.27 -1.54 -24.14
N ALA A 4 7.90 -1.05 -23.07
CA ALA A 4 7.26 -0.16 -22.12
C ALA A 4 6.79 1.14 -22.82
N LYS A 5 5.52 1.51 -22.61
CA LYS A 5 4.94 2.76 -23.11
C LYS A 5 4.51 3.62 -21.95
N CYS A 6 4.90 4.90 -21.95
CA CYS A 6 4.34 5.87 -21.01
C CYS A 6 2.83 5.98 -21.23
N MET A 7 2.08 5.93 -20.14
CA MET A 7 0.64 6.14 -20.13
C MET A 7 0.32 7.41 -19.36
N ALA A 8 -0.68 8.16 -19.82
CA ALA A 8 -1.25 9.23 -19.03
C ALA A 8 -1.98 8.64 -17.82
N LEU A 9 -1.90 9.33 -16.68
CA LEU A 9 -2.71 8.99 -15.51
C LEU A 9 -4.19 9.14 -15.88
N GLN A 10 -4.96 8.09 -15.64
CA GLN A 10 -6.41 8.09 -15.90
C GLN A 10 -7.19 8.72 -14.74
N VAL A 11 -6.58 8.80 -13.56
CA VAL A 11 -7.19 9.39 -12.37
C VAL A 11 -6.98 10.91 -12.39
N PRO A 12 -8.05 11.73 -12.55
CA PRO A 12 -7.92 13.18 -12.60
C PRO A 12 -7.44 13.75 -11.26
N GLY A 13 -6.47 14.67 -11.28
CA GLY A 13 -6.00 15.34 -10.08
C GLY A 13 -4.69 16.09 -10.26
N VAL A 14 -4.40 17.01 -9.35
CA VAL A 14 -3.07 17.59 -9.17
C VAL A 14 -2.44 16.87 -8.00
N TYR A 15 -1.49 15.99 -8.28
CA TYR A 15 -0.82 15.19 -7.26
C TYR A 15 0.52 15.84 -6.90
N PRO A 16 0.73 16.24 -5.64
CA PRO A 16 2.07 16.39 -5.09
C PRO A 16 2.86 15.08 -5.29
N LEU A 17 4.19 15.17 -5.38
CA LEU A 17 5.06 14.04 -5.73
C LEU A 17 4.72 12.74 -4.96
N TRP A 18 4.50 12.84 -3.66
CA TRP A 18 4.23 11.72 -2.74
C TRP A 18 2.83 11.08 -2.88
N GLN A 19 1.89 11.74 -3.56
CA GLN A 19 0.50 11.27 -3.70
C GLN A 19 0.27 10.52 -5.02
N THR A 20 1.32 10.28 -5.80
CA THR A 20 1.22 9.70 -7.15
C THR A 20 1.16 8.17 -7.16
N THR A 21 1.50 7.50 -6.06
CA THR A 21 1.52 6.03 -5.93
C THR A 21 0.18 5.39 -6.31
N MET A 22 -0.91 5.78 -5.66
CA MET A 22 -2.24 5.20 -5.92
C MET A 22 -2.75 5.48 -7.35
N PRO A 23 -2.69 6.74 -7.86
CA PRO A 23 -3.02 7.02 -9.26
C PRO A 23 -2.22 6.20 -10.27
N ALA A 24 -0.92 5.97 -10.02
CA ALA A 24 -0.06 5.19 -10.89
C ALA A 24 -0.44 3.70 -10.90
N ILE A 25 -0.67 3.11 -9.72
CA ILE A 25 -1.15 1.72 -9.58
C ILE A 25 -2.46 1.54 -10.35
N LEU A 26 -3.43 2.45 -10.13
CA LEU A 26 -4.75 2.40 -10.77
C LEU A 26 -4.67 2.55 -12.30
N SER A 27 -3.85 3.48 -12.79
CA SER A 27 -3.70 3.75 -14.22
C SER A 27 -2.86 2.71 -14.96
N SER A 28 -2.15 1.84 -14.23
CA SER A 28 -1.35 0.77 -14.82
C SER A 28 -2.23 -0.34 -15.44
N ARG A 29 -1.71 -1.04 -16.45
CA ARG A 29 -2.41 -2.17 -17.09
C ARG A 29 -2.26 -3.50 -16.35
N PHE A 30 -1.42 -3.54 -15.32
CA PHE A 30 -1.15 -4.75 -14.56
C PHE A 30 -2.34 -5.07 -13.67
N GLN A 31 -2.67 -6.35 -13.53
CA GLN A 31 -3.66 -6.80 -12.55
C GLN A 31 -3.02 -6.85 -11.16
N GLU A 32 -1.95 -7.62 -11.03
CA GLU A 32 -1.16 -7.72 -9.79
C GLU A 32 0.01 -6.73 -9.88
N VAL A 33 0.13 -5.87 -8.88
CA VAL A 33 1.11 -4.78 -8.86
C VAL A 33 1.96 -4.88 -7.60
N LEU A 34 3.27 -4.99 -7.81
CA LEU A 34 4.27 -4.71 -6.78
C LEU A 34 4.75 -3.28 -6.96
N TRP A 35 4.37 -2.39 -6.05
CA TRP A 35 4.93 -1.05 -5.96
C TRP A 35 6.12 -1.06 -5.01
N ILE A 36 7.21 -0.41 -5.42
CA ILE A 36 8.44 -0.27 -4.65
C ILE A 36 8.99 1.13 -4.91
N ASP A 37 9.28 1.88 -3.85
CA ASP A 37 9.94 3.17 -3.91
C ASP A 37 11.38 3.03 -4.43
N THR A 38 11.87 4.09 -5.06
CA THR A 38 13.15 4.05 -5.79
C THR A 38 14.38 3.86 -4.91
N ASP A 39 14.23 4.00 -3.60
CA ASP A 39 15.27 3.81 -2.58
C ASP A 39 15.23 2.42 -1.92
N ILE A 40 14.28 1.55 -2.31
CA ILE A 40 14.26 0.16 -1.88
C ILE A 40 15.05 -0.71 -2.87
N THR A 41 16.04 -1.44 -2.35
CA THR A 41 16.86 -2.38 -3.14
C THR A 41 16.52 -3.83 -2.77
N PRO A 42 15.85 -4.60 -3.65
CA PRO A 42 15.57 -6.01 -3.41
C PRO A 42 16.87 -6.84 -3.34
N LEU A 43 17.05 -7.58 -2.26
CA LEU A 43 18.19 -8.52 -2.11
C LEU A 43 17.91 -9.90 -2.73
N LEU A 44 16.65 -10.18 -3.04
CA LEU A 44 16.15 -11.41 -3.65
C LEU A 44 15.19 -11.05 -4.78
N ASP A 45 14.90 -12.01 -5.64
CA ASP A 45 13.89 -11.86 -6.68
C ASP A 45 12.52 -11.50 -6.07
N PRO A 46 12.02 -10.27 -6.31
CA PRO A 46 10.78 -9.80 -5.70
C PRO A 46 9.54 -10.49 -6.30
N ALA A 47 9.65 -11.14 -7.46
CA ALA A 47 8.53 -11.86 -8.08
C ALA A 47 8.01 -13.01 -7.21
N LYS A 48 8.84 -13.53 -6.30
CA LYS A 48 8.44 -14.58 -5.35
C LYS A 48 7.31 -14.13 -4.42
N LEU A 49 7.12 -12.83 -4.20
CA LEU A 49 6.06 -12.30 -3.33
C LEU A 49 4.66 -12.64 -3.88
N PHE A 50 4.47 -12.63 -5.20
CA PHE A 50 3.22 -13.00 -5.88
C PHE A 50 2.86 -14.48 -5.69
N GLU A 51 3.83 -15.33 -5.36
CA GLU A 51 3.61 -16.76 -5.16
C GLU A 51 3.37 -17.15 -3.70
N THR A 52 3.54 -16.20 -2.77
CA THR A 52 3.36 -16.48 -1.35
C THR A 52 1.93 -16.89 -1.02
N ALA A 53 1.78 -17.81 -0.06
CA ALA A 53 0.47 -18.24 0.40
C ALA A 53 -0.36 -17.06 0.95
N ALA A 54 0.29 -16.08 1.58
CA ALA A 54 -0.37 -14.88 2.08
C ALA A 54 -0.95 -14.03 0.94
N PHE A 55 -0.17 -13.72 -0.10
CA PHE A 55 -0.69 -12.94 -1.23
C PHE A 55 -1.78 -13.69 -1.98
N ARG A 56 -1.60 -15.00 -2.24
CA ARG A 56 -2.65 -15.80 -2.90
C ARG A 56 -3.94 -15.84 -2.10
N ARG A 57 -3.86 -15.90 -0.77
CA ARG A 57 -5.02 -15.89 0.11
C ARG A 57 -5.72 -14.53 0.14
N ASP A 58 -4.97 -13.44 0.34
CA ASP A 58 -5.56 -12.14 0.68
C ASP A 58 -5.63 -11.19 -0.52
N GLY A 59 -4.85 -11.41 -1.57
CA GLY A 59 -4.75 -10.55 -2.76
C GLY A 59 -4.08 -9.20 -2.48
N ALA A 60 -3.59 -8.98 -1.26
CA ALA A 60 -2.86 -7.80 -0.88
C ALA A 60 -1.86 -8.14 0.23
N LEU A 61 -0.65 -7.59 0.13
CA LEU A 61 0.35 -7.61 1.20
C LEU A 61 0.79 -6.19 1.51
N PHE A 62 0.75 -5.87 2.80
CA PHE A 62 1.23 -4.64 3.38
C PHE A 62 2.20 -4.98 4.50
N TRP A 63 3.16 -4.08 4.73
CA TRP A 63 4.13 -4.23 5.80
C TRP A 63 3.78 -3.29 6.95
N PRO A 64 3.78 -3.77 8.20
CA PRO A 64 3.59 -2.89 9.33
C PRO A 64 4.76 -1.89 9.38
N ASP A 65 4.42 -0.61 9.52
CA ASP A 65 5.40 0.42 9.82
C ASP A 65 5.88 0.26 11.28
N LEU A 66 7.04 0.85 11.59
CA LEU A 66 7.50 1.06 12.95
C LEU A 66 6.51 1.91 13.75
N TRP A 67 5.81 2.83 13.07
CA TRP A 67 4.89 3.78 13.68
C TRP A 67 3.48 3.18 13.90
N GLY A 68 2.90 3.49 15.05
CA GLY A 68 1.57 3.04 15.42
C GLY A 68 1.06 3.71 16.69
N ALA A 69 -0.05 3.21 17.25
CA ALA A 69 -0.70 3.76 18.44
C ALA A 69 0.20 3.79 19.69
N GLY A 70 1.28 3.00 19.70
CA GLY A 70 2.27 2.95 20.78
C GLY A 70 3.44 3.96 20.67
N CYS A 71 3.52 4.76 19.61
CA CYS A 71 4.62 5.72 19.38
C CYS A 71 4.12 7.17 19.41
N PRO A 72 4.14 7.86 20.56
CA PRO A 72 3.67 9.25 20.66
C PRO A 72 4.48 10.19 19.76
N GLY A 73 3.80 10.97 18.92
CA GLY A 73 4.40 11.96 18.01
C GLY A 73 4.43 11.55 16.53
N PHE A 74 4.23 10.27 16.22
CA PHE A 74 4.13 9.71 14.87
C PHE A 74 3.00 8.67 14.82
N GLY A 75 2.71 8.10 13.66
CA GLY A 75 1.72 7.01 13.57
C GLY A 75 0.27 7.46 13.78
N GLN A 76 -0.04 8.74 13.54
CA GLN A 76 -1.32 9.35 13.90
C GLN A 76 -2.51 8.65 13.23
N SER A 77 -2.33 8.10 12.02
CA SER A 77 -3.43 7.43 11.31
C SER A 77 -3.85 6.12 11.99
N ALA A 78 -2.97 5.53 12.80
CA ALA A 78 -3.27 4.35 13.61
C ALA A 78 -3.96 4.68 14.94
N TRP A 79 -4.12 5.95 15.31
CA TRP A 79 -4.76 6.31 16.58
C TRP A 79 -6.28 6.08 16.54
N PRO A 80 -6.91 5.64 17.66
CA PRO A 80 -8.32 5.25 17.65
C PRO A 80 -9.31 6.36 17.23
N GLN A 81 -8.91 7.62 17.35
CA GLN A 81 -9.73 8.81 17.13
C GLN A 81 -9.44 9.45 15.76
N HIS A 82 -8.51 8.87 15.00
CA HIS A 82 -8.11 9.44 13.71
C HIS A 82 -9.26 9.34 12.70
N VAL A 83 -9.44 10.40 11.91
CA VAL A 83 -10.58 10.53 10.96
C VAL A 83 -10.63 9.41 9.92
N VAL A 84 -9.49 8.78 9.62
CA VAL A 84 -9.38 7.70 8.63
C VAL A 84 -10.28 6.50 8.95
N TRP A 85 -10.41 6.13 10.22
CA TRP A 85 -11.26 5.02 10.65
C TRP A 85 -12.72 5.28 10.29
N HIS A 86 -13.18 6.52 10.45
CA HIS A 86 -14.53 6.91 10.07
C HIS A 86 -14.71 6.99 8.55
N LEU A 87 -13.74 7.56 7.83
CA LEU A 87 -13.81 7.69 6.37
C LEU A 87 -13.81 6.34 5.64
N LEU A 88 -13.11 5.35 6.18
CA LEU A 88 -13.03 4.00 5.61
C LEU A 88 -14.06 3.03 6.18
N ASP A 89 -14.96 3.49 7.06
CA ASP A 89 -15.93 2.65 7.79
C ASP A 89 -15.26 1.45 8.51
N LEU A 90 -14.11 1.70 9.11
CA LEU A 90 -13.31 0.71 9.85
C LEU A 90 -13.42 0.95 11.35
N ARG A 91 -13.41 -0.15 12.12
CA ARG A 91 -13.39 -0.10 13.59
C ARG A 91 -11.98 -0.37 14.11
N HIS A 92 -11.41 0.60 14.82
CA HIS A 92 -10.14 0.43 15.51
C HIS A 92 -10.26 -0.70 16.58
N ASN A 93 -9.22 -1.52 16.70
CA ASN A 93 -9.14 -2.62 17.67
C ASN A 93 -7.78 -2.61 18.38
N ALA A 94 -7.76 -2.19 19.65
CA ALA A 94 -6.53 -2.10 20.43
C ALA A 94 -5.87 -3.46 20.75
N SER A 95 -6.59 -4.57 20.60
CA SER A 95 -6.09 -5.92 20.87
C SER A 95 -5.41 -6.57 19.67
N ASP A 96 -5.43 -5.93 18.50
CA ASP A 96 -4.89 -6.49 17.26
C ASP A 96 -4.00 -5.47 16.56
N VAL A 97 -2.72 -5.80 16.43
CA VAL A 97 -1.68 -4.92 15.89
C VAL A 97 -2.00 -4.39 14.50
N ARG A 98 -2.79 -5.14 13.71
CA ARG A 98 -3.22 -4.74 12.36
C ARG A 98 -4.12 -3.50 12.36
N TYR A 99 -4.76 -3.21 13.50
CA TYR A 99 -5.62 -2.04 13.69
C TYR A 99 -4.94 -0.94 14.51
N THR A 100 -3.68 -1.13 14.89
CA THR A 100 -2.93 -0.17 15.71
C THR A 100 -1.59 0.23 15.12
N ASN A 101 -1.23 -0.28 13.93
CA ASN A 101 -0.02 0.09 13.21
C ASN A 101 -0.36 0.74 11.87
N GLU A 102 0.49 1.67 11.45
CA GLU A 102 0.49 2.14 10.07
C GLU A 102 1.12 1.07 9.17
N HIS A 103 1.01 1.28 7.86
CA HIS A 103 1.71 0.46 6.88
C HIS A 103 2.82 1.27 6.24
N GLU A 104 3.95 0.62 5.99
CA GLU A 104 5.05 1.18 5.22
C GLU A 104 4.55 1.62 3.83
N ALA A 105 4.77 2.88 3.48
CA ALA A 105 4.31 3.47 2.23
C ALA A 105 5.21 3.09 1.04
N GLY A 106 6.47 2.73 1.31
CA GLY A 106 7.46 2.51 0.27
C GLY A 106 7.24 1.25 -0.55
N HIS A 107 6.48 0.27 -0.07
CA HIS A 107 6.16 -0.90 -0.90
C HIS A 107 4.85 -1.56 -0.52
N LEU A 108 4.15 -2.06 -1.52
CA LEU A 108 2.91 -2.83 -1.36
C LEU A 108 2.74 -3.79 -2.53
N LEU A 109 2.01 -4.86 -2.27
CA LEU A 109 1.60 -5.82 -3.29
C LEU A 109 0.08 -5.88 -3.32
N VAL A 110 -0.54 -5.66 -4.48
CA VAL A 110 -2.00 -5.66 -4.61
C VAL A 110 -2.47 -6.34 -5.90
N ASP A 111 -3.51 -7.16 -5.82
CA ASP A 111 -4.32 -7.61 -6.95
C ASP A 111 -5.50 -6.66 -7.13
N LYS A 112 -5.48 -5.92 -8.24
CA LYS A 112 -6.49 -4.91 -8.50
C LYS A 112 -7.89 -5.49 -8.69
N VAL A 113 -8.01 -6.69 -9.28
CA VAL A 113 -9.32 -7.29 -9.57
C VAL A 113 -10.04 -7.74 -8.30
N ARG A 114 -9.30 -7.99 -7.22
CA ARG A 114 -9.86 -8.44 -5.95
C ARG A 114 -10.27 -7.29 -5.03
N HIS A 115 -9.70 -6.11 -5.22
CA HIS A 115 -9.79 -4.99 -4.28
C HIS A 115 -10.32 -3.69 -4.90
N TRP A 116 -10.65 -3.67 -6.19
CA TRP A 116 -11.32 -2.56 -6.90
C TRP A 116 -12.40 -3.09 -7.86
#